data_AF-A0ABD0S6Q8-F1
#
_entry.id   AF-A0ABD0S6Q8-F1
#
_cell.length_a   1.000
_cell.length_b   1.000
_cell.length_c   1.000
_cell.angle_alpha   90.00
_cell.angle_beta   90.00
_cell.angle_gamma   90.00
#
_symmetry.space_group_name_H-M   'P 1'
#
loop_
_entity.id
_entity.type
_entity.pdbx_description
1 polymer ?
#
loop_
_entity_poly.entity_id
_entity_poly.type
_entity_poly.pdbx_seq_one_letter_code
_entity_poly.pdbx_strand_id
1 'polypeptide(L)'
;MCLTETWLLDGIYDGELFDCRYNVYRCDRDYKTLGVIMGGGVLIAIKREFSIESSSTVAVESAAGEMIKVSIKMSGHRKSISCMLHIYCGYFPHGRLQCDAMISAFESISSDFLNHPDDQYLVIGDFNISSANWEFTDSCMSLAASDSDNVCNLTYGLVSFLNFTGFKQYNTISNSNGRYLDLVISSRDCLVSHSCSPLVVEDSHHPALLVKVLRAGLSSLQPSPQRVRMFRLADYTAVNNDLANINWFDLLDNLSIDDAVSKFYQILEHVILRHVPTKNIRSVNRYPCWYSKPLIKIISEKLKFHKKWKLYRRLSDYNAFKILRDRQKQAQLTCYDIFISNSEQKIRFNSKHFWSFVKSKKASGDLPSTMYSATRSSSDAFKMLGFVLRTSKDFKCGSTMLLLYNSYVRSI
;
A
#
# COMPACT_ATOMS: atom_id res chain seq x y z
N MET A 1 10.26 19.11 5.75
CA MET A 1 10.57 20.44 5.20
C MET A 1 11.25 20.19 3.88
N CYS A 2 10.78 20.80 2.80
CA CYS A 2 11.37 20.73 1.47
C CYS A 2 11.84 22.14 1.15
N LEU A 3 13.13 22.30 0.84
CA LEU A 3 13.77 23.58 0.56
C LEU A 3 14.41 23.52 -0.83
N THR A 4 14.25 24.60 -1.59
CA THR A 4 14.89 24.85 -2.88
C THR A 4 15.85 26.02 -2.72
N GLU A 5 16.81 26.13 -3.64
CA GLU A 5 17.86 27.15 -3.61
C GLU A 5 18.60 27.24 -2.26
N THR A 6 19.07 26.10 -1.76
CA THR A 6 19.71 26.04 -0.44
C THR A 6 21.10 26.69 -0.41
N TRP A 7 21.77 26.78 -1.57
CA TRP A 7 23.12 27.34 -1.74
C TRP A 7 24.16 26.70 -0.81
N LEU A 8 23.92 25.44 -0.43
CA LEU A 8 24.82 24.70 0.46
C LEU A 8 26.00 24.14 -0.32
N LEU A 9 27.13 24.07 0.38
CA LEU A 9 28.40 23.51 -0.09
C LEU A 9 28.68 22.22 0.66
N ASP A 10 29.46 21.32 0.06
CA ASP A 10 29.92 20.06 0.67
C ASP A 10 30.54 20.24 2.06
N GLY A 11 31.13 21.41 2.34
CA GLY A 11 31.74 21.74 3.63
C GLY A 11 30.77 22.13 4.75
N ILE A 12 29.49 22.39 4.43
CA ILE A 12 28.47 22.76 5.43
C ILE A 12 27.79 21.47 5.90
N TYR A 13 27.90 21.15 7.18
CA TYR A 13 27.30 19.94 7.74
C TYR A 13 25.82 20.13 8.08
N ASP A 14 25.02 19.09 7.89
CA ASP A 14 23.58 19.11 8.19
C ASP A 14 23.27 19.50 9.65
N GLY A 15 24.16 19.13 10.59
CA GLY A 15 24.04 19.45 12.01
C GLY A 15 24.20 20.94 12.35
N GLU A 16 24.70 21.74 11.42
CA GLU A 16 24.78 23.20 11.55
C GLU A 16 23.42 23.86 11.28
N LEU A 17 22.59 23.24 10.43
CA LEU A 17 21.31 23.78 9.96
C LEU A 17 20.12 23.15 10.69
N PHE A 18 20.23 21.87 11.05
CA PHE A 18 19.15 21.11 11.66
C PHE A 18 19.65 20.38 12.91
N ASP A 19 18.87 20.48 13.99
CA ASP A 19 19.19 19.75 15.21
C ASP A 19 18.97 18.23 15.08
N CYS A 20 19.30 17.50 16.15
CA CYS A 20 19.26 16.05 16.21
C CYS A 20 17.85 15.43 16.05
N ARG A 21 16.78 16.23 15.92
CA ARG A 21 15.42 15.74 15.65
C ARG A 21 15.20 15.40 14.19
N TYR A 22 16.07 15.83 13.29
CA TYR A 22 15.91 15.66 11.84
C TYR A 22 16.95 14.71 11.23
N ASN A 23 16.53 14.04 10.16
CA ASN A 23 17.39 13.46 9.13
C ASN A 23 17.28 14.37 7.91
N VAL A 24 18.42 14.70 7.32
CA VAL A 24 18.54 15.65 6.22
C VAL A 24 19.02 14.89 4.99
N TYR A 25 18.40 15.17 3.86
CA TYR A 25 18.73 14.59 2.56
C TYR A 25 18.80 15.75 1.59
N ARG A 26 19.91 15.88 0.85
CA ARG A 26 20.09 17.02 -0.05
C ARG A 26 20.77 16.61 -1.36
N CYS A 27 20.53 17.42 -2.39
CA CYS A 27 21.22 17.36 -3.67
C CYS A 27 21.76 18.78 -3.91
N ASP A 28 23.06 18.97 -3.67
CA ASP A 28 23.71 20.26 -3.85
C ASP A 28 24.08 20.49 -5.32
N ARG A 29 24.24 21.76 -5.71
CA ARG A 29 24.63 22.12 -7.06
C ARG A 29 26.11 21.82 -7.29
N ASP A 30 26.43 21.11 -8.38
CA ASP A 30 27.82 20.94 -8.81
C ASP A 30 28.32 22.18 -9.55
N TYR A 31 28.84 23.15 -8.78
CA TYR A 31 29.41 24.39 -9.29
C TYR A 31 30.55 24.18 -10.28
N LYS A 32 31.35 23.13 -10.11
CA LYS A 32 32.51 22.86 -10.98
C LYS A 32 32.06 22.39 -12.35
N THR A 33 31.13 21.44 -12.39
CA THR A 33 30.64 20.88 -13.65
C THR A 33 29.78 21.88 -14.42
N LEU A 34 28.99 22.72 -13.73
CA LEU A 34 28.11 23.70 -14.35
C LEU A 34 28.79 25.05 -14.67
N GLY A 35 30.01 25.29 -14.16
CA GLY A 35 30.73 26.55 -14.38
C GLY A 35 30.04 27.77 -13.75
N VAL A 36 29.24 27.57 -12.71
CA VAL A 36 28.53 28.62 -11.96
C VAL A 36 29.06 28.71 -10.54
N ILE A 37 28.95 29.89 -9.91
CA ILE A 37 29.57 30.17 -8.60
C ILE A 37 28.58 30.25 -7.43
N MET A 38 27.28 30.27 -7.72
CA MET A 38 26.22 30.41 -6.71
C MET A 38 24.89 29.84 -7.24
N GLY A 39 23.92 29.70 -6.34
CA GLY A 39 22.56 29.27 -6.68
C GLY A 39 22.34 27.77 -6.57
N GLY A 40 21.07 27.38 -6.58
CA GLY A 40 20.63 25.98 -6.66
C GLY A 40 20.72 25.18 -5.36
N GLY A 41 20.60 23.87 -5.52
CA GLY A 41 20.52 22.91 -4.42
C GLY A 41 19.09 22.70 -3.90
N VAL A 42 18.80 21.46 -3.51
CA VAL A 42 17.51 21.07 -2.89
C VAL A 42 17.74 20.24 -1.64
N LEU A 43 16.84 20.36 -0.67
CA LEU A 43 16.96 19.67 0.62
C LEU A 43 15.60 19.23 1.16
N ILE A 44 15.55 17.98 1.64
CA ILE A 44 14.44 17.41 2.39
C ILE A 44 14.91 17.09 3.82
N ALA A 45 14.36 17.82 4.81
CA ALA A 45 14.54 17.53 6.23
C ALA A 45 13.29 16.85 6.81
N ILE A 46 13.47 15.65 7.36
CA ILE A 46 12.40 14.80 7.91
C ILE A 46 12.67 14.52 9.38
N LYS A 47 11.64 14.59 10.24
CA LYS A 47 11.79 14.22 11.65
C LYS A 47 12.18 12.74 11.78
N ARG A 48 13.13 12.44 12.67
CA ARG A 48 13.64 11.07 12.93
C ARG A 48 12.59 10.07 13.40
N GLU A 49 11.41 10.54 13.80
CA GLU A 49 10.27 9.68 14.17
C GLU A 49 9.67 8.96 12.96
N PHE A 50 9.88 9.45 11.74
CA PHE A 50 9.42 8.81 10.52
C PHE A 50 10.40 7.71 10.08
N SER A 51 9.83 6.57 9.68
CA SER A 51 10.61 5.43 9.16
C SER A 51 10.90 5.66 7.69
N ILE A 52 12.14 6.01 7.38
CA ILE A 52 12.61 6.22 6.01
C ILE A 52 13.06 4.86 5.46
N GLU A 53 12.57 4.50 4.28
CA GLU A 53 12.92 3.25 3.61
C GLU A 53 14.07 3.48 2.62
N SER A 54 14.05 4.59 1.88
CA SER A 54 15.09 4.95 0.93
C SER A 54 15.15 6.46 0.67
N SER A 55 16.30 6.92 0.19
CA SER A 55 16.53 8.26 -0.34
C SER A 55 17.45 8.18 -1.54
N SER A 56 17.18 8.95 -2.59
CA SER A 56 18.00 8.98 -3.79
C SER A 56 17.91 10.34 -4.48
N THR A 57 19.01 10.82 -5.04
CA THR A 57 18.99 11.89 -6.03
C THR A 57 18.35 11.36 -7.31
N VAL A 58 17.48 12.15 -7.94
CA VAL A 58 16.90 11.82 -9.24
C VAL A 58 17.86 12.31 -10.30
N ALA A 59 18.27 11.42 -11.20
CA ALA A 59 19.09 11.82 -12.33
C ALA A 59 18.26 12.68 -13.27
N VAL A 60 18.67 13.93 -13.46
CA VAL A 60 18.03 14.89 -14.33
C VAL A 60 18.95 15.12 -15.53
N GLU A 61 18.39 15.07 -16.73
CA GLU A 61 19.15 15.27 -17.95
C GLU A 61 19.87 16.63 -17.97
N SER A 62 21.09 16.64 -18.51
CA SER A 62 21.94 17.82 -18.63
C SER A 62 22.34 18.52 -17.32
N ALA A 63 22.04 17.93 -16.16
CA ALA A 63 22.24 18.54 -14.83
C ALA A 63 21.62 19.95 -14.70
N ALA A 64 20.62 20.26 -15.54
CA ALA A 64 19.98 21.57 -15.62
C ALA A 64 18.81 21.72 -14.62
N GLY A 65 18.84 20.92 -13.55
CA GLY A 65 17.90 20.95 -12.44
C GLY A 65 18.34 19.95 -11.38
N GLU A 66 17.89 20.16 -10.15
CA GLU A 66 18.22 19.33 -9.00
C GLU A 66 16.95 18.73 -8.43
N MET A 67 16.93 17.41 -8.22
CA MET A 67 15.79 16.76 -7.58
C MET A 67 16.22 15.63 -6.67
N ILE A 68 15.58 15.56 -5.50
CA ILE A 68 15.79 14.50 -4.52
C ILE A 68 14.48 13.82 -4.14
N LYS A 69 14.52 12.50 -4.05
CA LYS A 69 13.43 11.63 -3.62
C LYS A 69 13.73 11.09 -2.22
N VAL A 70 12.75 11.17 -1.32
CA VAL A 70 12.76 10.43 -0.06
C VAL A 70 11.48 9.61 0.09
N SER A 71 11.63 8.33 0.36
CA SER A 71 10.53 7.37 0.50
C SER A 71 10.29 7.04 1.96
N ILE A 72 9.11 7.38 2.47
CA ILE A 72 8.72 7.20 3.87
C ILE A 72 7.72 6.06 3.96
N LYS A 73 7.97 5.13 4.88
CA LYS A 73 7.06 4.02 5.15
C LYS A 73 5.85 4.51 5.93
N MET A 74 4.69 4.55 5.29
CA MET A 74 3.45 4.96 5.95
C MET A 74 2.86 3.75 6.68
N SER A 75 3.03 3.71 8.01
CA SER A 75 2.32 2.74 8.83
C SER A 75 0.85 3.15 8.95
N GLY A 76 -0.04 2.39 8.31
CA GLY A 76 -1.48 2.57 8.45
C GLY A 76 -1.94 2.30 9.89
N HIS A 77 -3.05 2.93 10.31
CA HIS A 77 -3.69 2.67 11.60
C HIS A 77 -4.15 1.20 11.77
N ARG A 78 -4.16 0.41 10.68
CA ARG A 78 -4.43 -1.03 10.67
C ARG A 78 -3.29 -1.74 9.94
N LYS A 79 -2.77 -2.80 10.59
CA LYS A 79 -1.58 -3.60 10.26
C LYS A 79 -1.52 -4.28 8.86
N SER A 80 -2.37 -3.92 7.90
CA SER A 80 -2.53 -4.72 6.67
C SER A 80 -2.19 -4.03 5.36
N ILE A 81 -1.92 -2.72 5.35
CA ILE A 81 -1.46 -2.02 4.14
C ILE A 81 -0.33 -1.08 4.57
N SER A 82 0.90 -1.43 4.18
CA SER A 82 2.02 -0.49 4.16
C SER A 82 2.07 0.09 2.76
N CYS A 83 1.67 1.35 2.59
CA CYS A 83 2.00 2.11 1.40
C CYS A 83 3.24 2.96 1.70
N MET A 84 4.00 3.27 0.66
CA MET A 84 5.07 4.25 0.71
C MET A 84 4.51 5.62 0.38
N LEU A 85 5.08 6.66 1.00
CA LEU A 85 4.95 8.03 0.56
C LEU A 85 6.29 8.44 -0.05
N HIS A 86 6.31 8.67 -1.36
CA HIS A 86 7.44 9.21 -2.08
C HIS A 86 7.33 10.72 -2.16
N ILE A 87 8.28 11.42 -1.57
CA ILE A 87 8.38 12.88 -1.59
C ILE A 87 9.53 13.27 -2.51
N TYR A 88 9.23 14.04 -3.55
CA TYR A 88 10.19 14.63 -4.46
C TYR A 88 10.29 16.13 -4.15
N CYS A 89 11.51 16.62 -4.01
CA CYS A 89 11.81 18.05 -3.92
C CYS A 89 12.66 18.44 -5.13
N GLY A 90 12.16 19.33 -5.98
CA GLY A 90 12.82 19.74 -7.22
C GLY A 90 13.11 21.24 -7.29
N TYR A 91 14.17 21.61 -7.98
CA TYR A 91 14.46 22.98 -8.38
C TYR A 91 14.91 22.99 -9.85
N PHE A 92 14.23 23.77 -10.68
CA PHE A 92 14.53 23.88 -12.11
C PHE A 92 14.72 25.37 -12.44
N PRO A 93 15.96 25.84 -12.62
CA PRO A 93 16.22 27.24 -12.96
C PRO A 93 15.76 27.56 -14.39
N HIS A 94 15.43 28.84 -14.63
CA HIS A 94 15.20 29.33 -15.99
C HIS A 94 16.44 29.11 -16.86
N GLY A 95 16.29 28.44 -18.00
CA GLY A 95 17.40 28.18 -18.89
C GLY A 95 17.02 27.38 -20.13
N ARG A 96 17.94 27.30 -21.10
CA ARG A 96 17.70 26.59 -22.37
C ARG A 96 17.41 25.09 -22.18
N LEU A 97 17.98 24.48 -21.15
CA LEU A 97 17.91 23.05 -20.87
C LEU A 97 16.86 22.69 -19.80
N GLN A 98 16.10 23.68 -19.32
CA GLN A 98 15.08 23.48 -18.28
C GLN A 98 14.01 22.47 -18.72
N CYS A 99 13.60 22.53 -19.99
CA CYS A 99 12.57 21.65 -20.54
C CYS A 99 12.99 20.19 -20.53
N ASP A 100 14.20 19.89 -21.03
CA ASP A 100 14.72 18.53 -21.10
C ASP A 100 14.93 17.95 -19.69
N ALA A 101 15.47 18.76 -18.78
CA ALA A 101 15.60 18.42 -17.37
C ALA A 101 14.25 18.06 -16.73
N MET A 102 13.22 18.89 -16.94
CA MET A 102 11.89 18.62 -16.39
C MET A 102 11.24 17.37 -16.99
N ILE A 103 11.35 17.16 -18.30
CA ILE A 103 10.83 15.96 -18.98
C ILE A 103 11.48 14.70 -18.39
N SER A 104 12.80 14.67 -18.28
CA SER A 104 13.55 13.56 -17.68
C SER A 104 13.13 13.27 -16.22
N ALA A 105 12.89 14.33 -15.44
CA ALA A 105 12.38 14.19 -14.07
C ALA A 105 10.95 13.62 -14.04
N PHE A 106 10.05 14.11 -14.90
CA PHE A 106 8.67 13.63 -15.00
C PHE A 106 8.60 12.18 -15.49
N GLU A 107 9.45 11.77 -16.42
CA GLU A 107 9.58 10.38 -16.86
C GLU A 107 10.03 9.47 -15.72
N SER A 108 11.01 9.91 -14.93
CA SER A 108 11.48 9.17 -13.75
C SER A 108 10.37 8.98 -12.71
N ILE A 109 9.62 10.04 -12.41
CA ILE A 109 8.48 9.97 -11.48
C ILE A 109 7.36 9.09 -12.04
N SER A 110 7.09 9.18 -13.34
CA SER A 110 6.07 8.37 -14.02
C SER A 110 6.43 6.88 -13.99
N SER A 111 7.70 6.54 -14.21
CA SER A 111 8.21 5.16 -14.09
C SER A 111 8.06 4.62 -12.67
N ASP A 112 8.40 5.44 -11.66
CA ASP A 112 8.19 5.07 -10.25
C ASP A 112 6.70 4.80 -9.97
N PHE A 113 5.80 5.68 -10.43
CA PHE A 113 4.36 5.53 -10.30
C PHE A 113 3.83 4.25 -10.94
N LEU A 114 4.28 3.90 -12.15
CA LEU A 114 3.89 2.66 -12.82
C LEU A 114 4.34 1.40 -12.08
N ASN A 115 5.55 1.44 -11.50
CA ASN A 115 6.09 0.31 -10.75
C ASN A 115 5.40 0.13 -9.39
N HIS A 116 4.90 1.22 -8.80
CA HIS A 116 4.27 1.23 -7.48
C HIS A 116 2.98 2.08 -7.46
N PRO A 117 1.90 1.64 -8.13
CA PRO A 117 0.68 2.44 -8.29
C PRO A 117 -0.13 2.63 -6.99
N ASP A 118 0.06 1.74 -6.01
CA ASP A 118 -0.62 1.79 -4.71
C ASP A 118 0.04 2.79 -3.73
N ASP A 119 1.22 3.30 -4.08
CA ASP A 119 1.97 4.25 -3.26
C ASP A 119 1.48 5.69 -3.45
N GLN A 120 1.89 6.56 -2.54
CA GLN A 120 1.53 7.96 -2.53
C GLN A 120 2.70 8.80 -3.03
N TYR A 121 2.39 9.80 -3.86
CA TYR A 121 3.40 10.63 -4.49
C TYR A 121 3.10 12.09 -4.17
N LEU A 122 4.16 12.80 -3.78
CA LEU A 122 4.14 14.23 -3.52
C LEU A 122 5.37 14.83 -4.18
N VAL A 123 5.15 15.66 -5.19
CA VAL A 123 6.19 16.37 -5.93
C VAL A 123 6.05 17.84 -5.61
N ILE A 124 7.05 18.41 -4.96
CA ILE A 124 7.06 19.81 -4.51
C ILE A 124 8.34 20.46 -5.00
N GLY A 125 8.29 21.74 -5.32
CA GLY A 125 9.49 22.48 -5.64
C GLY A 125 9.21 23.74 -6.45
N ASP A 126 10.28 24.43 -6.79
CA ASP A 126 10.25 25.56 -7.70
C ASP A 126 10.59 25.06 -9.11
N PHE A 127 9.58 25.09 -9.98
CA PHE A 127 9.69 24.63 -11.36
C PHE A 127 9.91 25.77 -12.35
N ASN A 128 9.78 27.03 -11.93
CA ASN A 128 9.95 28.21 -12.77
C ASN A 128 9.17 28.16 -14.11
N ILE A 129 7.93 27.64 -14.10
CA ILE A 129 7.08 27.60 -15.30
C ILE A 129 6.19 28.85 -15.33
N SER A 130 6.78 29.99 -15.66
CA SER A 130 6.05 31.27 -15.64
C SER A 130 4.90 31.36 -16.66
N SER A 131 4.94 30.52 -17.71
CA SER A 131 3.91 30.46 -18.77
C SER A 131 2.69 29.62 -18.39
N ALA A 132 2.71 28.92 -17.25
CA ALA A 132 1.60 28.09 -16.83
C ALA A 132 0.47 28.96 -16.24
N ASN A 133 -0.65 29.04 -16.96
CA ASN A 133 -1.86 29.71 -16.50
C ASN A 133 -2.74 28.70 -15.75
N TRP A 134 -2.85 28.88 -14.45
CA TRP A 134 -3.60 27.99 -13.57
C TRP A 134 -4.95 28.61 -13.19
N GLU A 135 -6.01 27.84 -13.35
CA GLU A 135 -7.37 28.17 -12.93
C GLU A 135 -7.80 27.25 -11.79
N PHE A 136 -8.46 27.83 -10.79
CA PHE A 136 -8.95 27.07 -9.64
C PHE A 136 -10.26 26.36 -9.98
N THR A 137 -10.26 25.03 -9.87
CA THR A 137 -11.44 24.18 -10.09
C THR A 137 -11.69 23.30 -8.86
N ASP A 138 -12.82 23.53 -8.18
CA ASP A 138 -13.35 22.86 -6.98
C ASP A 138 -12.40 22.79 -5.76
N SER A 139 -11.24 22.14 -5.91
CA SER A 139 -10.26 21.83 -4.85
C SER A 139 -8.80 21.75 -5.33
N CYS A 140 -8.54 21.92 -6.63
CA CYS A 140 -7.20 21.85 -7.22
C CYS A 140 -7.04 22.87 -8.36
N MET A 141 -5.82 23.07 -8.84
CA MET A 141 -5.57 23.89 -10.02
C MET A 141 -5.60 23.04 -11.28
N SER A 142 -6.31 23.51 -12.29
CA SER A 142 -6.27 23.01 -13.67
C SER A 142 -5.56 24.03 -14.56
N LEU A 143 -4.79 23.57 -15.55
CA LEU A 143 -4.23 24.47 -16.54
C LEU A 143 -5.35 24.98 -17.44
N ALA A 144 -5.42 26.30 -17.63
CA ALA A 144 -6.39 26.93 -18.53
C ALA A 144 -6.20 26.37 -19.95
N ALA A 145 -7.30 26.11 -20.65
CA ALA A 145 -7.26 25.74 -22.06
C ALA A 145 -6.75 26.95 -22.86
N SER A 146 -5.45 26.98 -23.14
CA SER A 146 -4.88 27.93 -24.09
C SER A 146 -5.16 27.45 -25.50
N ASP A 147 -5.59 28.36 -26.38
CA ASP A 147 -5.62 28.13 -27.82
C ASP A 147 -4.29 27.52 -28.27
N SER A 148 -4.39 26.43 -29.04
CA SER A 148 -3.39 25.38 -29.27
C SER A 148 -2.04 25.83 -29.85
N ASP A 149 -1.89 27.08 -30.24
CA ASP A 149 -0.81 27.51 -31.12
C ASP A 149 0.39 28.14 -30.39
N ASN A 150 0.31 28.37 -29.07
CA ASN A 150 1.39 29.02 -28.29
C ASN A 150 1.67 28.40 -26.91
N VAL A 151 1.42 27.11 -26.72
CA VAL A 151 1.81 26.42 -25.48
C VAL A 151 3.32 26.20 -25.47
N CYS A 152 4.03 26.86 -24.56
CA CYS A 152 5.46 26.61 -24.35
C CYS A 152 5.71 25.14 -24.00
N ASN A 153 6.78 24.53 -24.54
CA ASN A 153 7.14 23.13 -24.31
C ASN A 153 7.16 22.73 -22.82
N LEU A 154 7.53 23.65 -21.92
CA LEU A 154 7.49 23.45 -20.47
C LEU A 154 6.08 23.16 -19.96
N THR A 155 5.09 23.97 -20.37
CA THR A 155 3.69 23.79 -19.99
C THR A 155 3.15 22.49 -20.58
N TYR A 156 3.50 22.16 -21.83
CA TYR A 156 3.08 20.91 -22.47
C TYR A 156 3.61 19.67 -21.74
N GLY A 157 4.90 19.65 -21.39
CA GLY A 157 5.52 18.55 -20.63
C GLY A 157 4.82 18.32 -19.28
N LEU A 158 4.47 19.40 -18.58
CA LEU A 158 3.72 19.33 -17.34
C LEU A 158 2.29 18.79 -17.55
N VAL A 159 1.54 19.30 -18.54
CA VAL A 159 0.18 18.81 -18.86
C VAL A 159 0.21 17.32 -19.16
N SER A 160 1.16 16.88 -19.99
CA SER A 160 1.33 15.47 -20.36
C SER A 160 1.56 14.60 -19.13
N PHE A 161 2.45 15.03 -18.24
CA PHE A 161 2.73 14.34 -16.98
C PHE A 161 1.49 14.24 -16.06
N LEU A 162 0.76 15.34 -15.87
CA LEU A 162 -0.43 15.36 -15.01
C LEU A 162 -1.55 14.48 -15.58
N ASN A 163 -1.77 14.54 -16.91
CA ASN A 163 -2.77 13.70 -17.58
C ASN A 163 -2.40 12.22 -17.53
N PHE A 164 -1.12 11.89 -17.71
CA PHE A 164 -0.64 10.51 -17.65
C PHE A 164 -0.77 9.89 -16.26
N THR A 165 -0.36 10.62 -15.23
CA THR A 165 -0.34 10.13 -13.84
C THR A 165 -1.68 10.30 -13.11
N GLY A 166 -2.53 11.20 -13.58
CA GLY A 166 -3.73 11.65 -12.87
C GLY A 166 -3.43 12.49 -11.63
N PHE A 167 -2.19 12.96 -11.46
CA PHE A 167 -1.82 13.82 -10.34
C PHE A 167 -2.41 15.22 -10.53
N LYS A 168 -2.57 15.93 -9.42
CA LYS A 168 -3.16 17.28 -9.43
C LYS A 168 -2.22 18.26 -8.74
N GLN A 169 -2.24 19.50 -9.21
CA GLN A 169 -1.57 20.61 -8.56
C GLN A 169 -2.52 21.20 -7.50
N TYR A 170 -2.04 21.39 -6.27
CA TYR A 170 -2.83 21.87 -5.13
C TYR A 170 -2.38 23.23 -4.57
N ASN A 171 -1.27 23.81 -5.06
CA ASN A 171 -0.84 25.11 -4.58
C ASN A 171 -1.66 26.22 -5.25
N THR A 172 -2.52 26.86 -4.45
CA THR A 172 -3.37 27.99 -4.83
C THR A 172 -2.82 29.35 -4.41
N ILE A 173 -1.61 29.37 -3.83
CA ILE A 173 -0.95 30.58 -3.37
C ILE A 173 -0.04 31.08 -4.49
N SER A 174 -0.40 32.23 -5.05
CA SER A 174 0.42 32.92 -6.04
C SER A 174 1.44 33.83 -5.36
N ASN A 175 2.49 34.16 -6.10
CA ASN A 175 3.48 35.13 -5.68
C ASN A 175 2.99 36.58 -5.88
N SER A 176 3.83 37.56 -5.56
CA SER A 176 3.51 39.00 -5.72
C SER A 176 3.07 39.41 -7.12
N ASN A 177 3.40 38.61 -8.14
CA ASN A 177 3.10 38.86 -9.54
C ASN A 177 1.92 38.02 -10.06
N GLY A 178 1.18 37.33 -9.17
CA GLY A 178 0.06 36.47 -9.54
C GLY A 178 0.48 35.16 -10.25
N ARG A 179 1.75 34.74 -10.12
CA ARG A 179 2.27 33.51 -10.75
C ARG A 179 2.43 32.37 -9.75
N TYR A 180 2.41 31.14 -10.26
CA TYR A 180 2.57 29.90 -9.48
C TYR A 180 3.87 29.18 -9.89
N LEU A 181 5.01 29.64 -9.38
CA LEU A 181 6.32 29.05 -9.68
C LEU A 181 6.56 27.78 -8.84
N ASP A 182 6.14 27.85 -7.56
CA ASP A 182 6.17 26.71 -6.65
C ASP A 182 4.99 25.79 -6.89
N LEU A 183 5.26 24.57 -7.33
CA LEU A 183 4.23 23.57 -7.60
C LEU A 183 4.15 22.58 -6.43
N VAL A 184 2.91 22.24 -6.05
CA VAL A 184 2.61 21.15 -5.11
C VAL A 184 1.73 20.16 -5.86
N ILE A 185 2.36 19.16 -6.47
CA ILE A 185 1.69 18.14 -7.27
C ILE A 185 1.57 16.86 -6.41
N SER A 186 0.38 16.26 -6.37
CA SER A 186 0.19 15.03 -5.58
C SER A 186 -0.78 14.05 -6.23
N SER A 187 -0.53 12.76 -5.97
CA SER A 187 -1.44 11.66 -6.30
C SER A 187 -2.65 11.57 -5.36
N ARG A 188 -2.69 12.39 -4.29
CA ARG A 188 -3.76 12.44 -3.30
C ARG A 188 -4.13 13.89 -2.97
N ASP A 189 -5.35 14.07 -2.47
CA ASP A 189 -5.84 15.37 -2.05
C ASP A 189 -4.91 15.99 -0.98
N CYS A 190 -4.50 17.23 -1.23
CA CYS A 190 -3.66 18.00 -0.34
C CYS A 190 -4.32 19.33 -0.02
N LEU A 191 -4.13 19.81 1.21
CA LEU A 191 -4.49 21.17 1.59
C LEU A 191 -3.20 22.00 1.64
N VAL A 192 -3.16 23.07 0.85
CA VAL A 192 -2.04 24.01 0.83
C VAL A 192 -2.50 25.33 1.46
N SER A 193 -1.65 25.91 2.30
CA SER A 193 -1.90 27.16 3.01
C SER A 193 -0.58 27.89 3.23
N HIS A 194 -0.62 29.21 3.47
CA HIS A 194 0.58 29.95 3.85
C HIS A 194 1.13 29.42 5.17
N SER A 195 2.45 29.30 5.26
CA SER A 195 3.11 28.91 6.50
C SER A 195 3.05 30.05 7.51
N CYS A 196 2.53 29.77 8.71
CA CYS A 196 2.57 30.74 9.82
C CYS A 196 3.93 30.81 10.52
N SER A 197 4.92 30.06 10.05
CA SER A 197 6.26 29.97 10.65
C SER A 197 7.28 29.67 9.55
N PRO A 198 7.58 30.63 8.66
CA PRO A 198 8.62 30.45 7.65
C PRO A 198 9.99 30.31 8.33
N LEU A 199 10.88 29.53 7.72
CA LEU A 199 12.22 29.27 8.28
C LEU A 199 13.16 30.47 8.09
N VAL A 200 12.94 31.24 7.03
CA VAL A 200 13.67 32.45 6.66
C VAL A 200 12.66 33.55 6.31
N VAL A 201 13.13 34.77 6.14
CA VAL A 201 12.30 35.86 5.61
C VAL A 201 11.82 35.44 4.22
N GLU A 202 10.52 35.56 3.98
CA GLU A 202 9.92 35.13 2.72
C GLU A 202 10.37 36.02 1.56
N ASP A 203 10.67 35.39 0.43
CA ASP A 203 10.82 36.09 -0.84
C ASP A 203 9.43 36.42 -1.40
N SER A 204 9.29 37.62 -1.95
CA SER A 204 8.16 38.06 -2.77
C SER A 204 7.77 37.07 -3.87
N HIS A 205 8.73 36.33 -4.42
CA HIS A 205 8.51 35.35 -5.48
C HIS A 205 8.15 33.95 -4.98
N HIS A 206 8.58 33.60 -3.76
CA HIS A 206 8.48 32.24 -3.20
C HIS A 206 7.94 32.28 -1.76
N PRO A 207 6.60 32.40 -1.60
CA PRO A 207 5.98 32.35 -0.29
C PRO A 207 6.13 30.96 0.36
N ALA A 208 6.31 30.90 1.68
CA ALA A 208 6.47 29.65 2.38
C ALA A 208 5.13 28.89 2.46
N LEU A 209 5.13 27.64 1.99
CA LEU A 209 3.92 26.81 1.93
C LEU A 209 3.87 25.79 3.06
N LEU A 210 2.70 25.67 3.69
CA LEU A 210 2.33 24.56 4.57
C LEU A 210 1.42 23.58 3.81
N VAL A 211 1.99 22.43 3.45
CA VAL A 211 1.27 21.36 2.74
C VAL A 211 0.83 20.28 3.72
N LYS A 212 -0.48 20.03 3.79
CA LYS A 212 -1.08 18.94 4.56
C LYS A 212 -1.59 17.88 3.59
N VAL A 213 -0.85 16.79 3.47
CA VAL A 213 -1.27 15.62 2.69
C VAL A 213 -2.39 14.90 3.45
N LEU A 214 -3.57 14.80 2.84
CA LEU A 214 -4.68 14.09 3.48
C LEU A 214 -4.38 12.60 3.44
N ARG A 215 -4.18 12.03 4.63
CA ARG A 215 -4.21 10.58 4.77
C ARG A 215 -5.62 10.12 4.42
N ALA A 216 -5.78 9.50 3.25
CA ALA A 216 -6.93 8.67 3.00
C ALA A 216 -6.99 7.66 4.17
N GLY A 217 -7.98 7.83 5.04
CA GLY A 217 -8.55 6.67 5.69
C GLY A 217 -9.00 5.81 4.52
N LEU A 218 -8.18 4.84 4.12
CA LEU A 218 -8.70 3.69 3.41
C LEU A 218 -9.74 3.14 4.37
N SER A 219 -10.98 3.55 4.14
CA SER A 219 -12.16 2.85 4.59
C SER A 219 -11.98 1.48 3.99
N SER A 220 -11.29 0.61 4.74
CA SER A 220 -11.34 -0.81 4.49
C SER A 220 -12.83 -1.05 4.36
N LEU A 221 -13.25 -1.44 3.14
CA LEU A 221 -14.41 -2.27 2.98
C LEU A 221 -14.22 -3.31 4.07
N GLN A 222 -14.98 -3.16 5.16
CA GLN A 222 -14.99 -4.20 6.15
C GLN A 222 -15.41 -5.41 5.33
N PRO A 223 -14.68 -6.54 5.37
CA PRO A 223 -15.20 -7.75 4.76
C PRO A 223 -16.63 -7.85 5.27
N SER A 224 -17.58 -7.77 4.33
CA SER A 224 -18.99 -7.71 4.67
C SER A 224 -19.22 -8.89 5.62
N PRO A 225 -19.98 -8.70 6.71
CA PRO A 225 -20.27 -9.82 7.60
C PRO A 225 -20.76 -10.97 6.73
N GLN A 226 -20.01 -12.08 6.72
CA GLN A 226 -20.37 -13.20 5.87
C GLN A 226 -21.66 -13.76 6.46
N ARG A 227 -22.74 -13.66 5.69
CA ARG A 227 -24.03 -14.20 6.07
C ARG A 227 -23.96 -15.70 5.84
N VAL A 228 -23.90 -16.48 6.92
CA VAL A 228 -23.87 -17.94 6.85
C VAL A 228 -25.25 -18.49 7.19
N ARG A 229 -25.77 -19.38 6.34
CA ARG A 229 -27.03 -20.11 6.56
C ARG A 229 -26.85 -21.15 7.65
N MET A 230 -27.73 -21.13 8.63
CA MET A 230 -27.72 -22.06 9.76
C MET A 230 -28.68 -23.22 9.50
N PHE A 231 -28.36 -24.08 8.54
CA PHE A 231 -29.20 -25.24 8.17
C PHE A 231 -29.56 -26.13 9.37
N ARG A 232 -28.67 -26.25 10.36
CA ARG A 232 -28.93 -27.00 11.61
C ARG A 232 -30.08 -26.45 12.46
N LEU A 233 -30.47 -25.19 12.28
CA LEU A 233 -31.55 -24.53 13.01
C LEU A 233 -32.81 -24.37 12.14
N ALA A 234 -32.81 -24.90 10.93
CA ALA A 234 -33.96 -24.80 10.04
C ALA A 234 -35.09 -25.71 10.55
N ASP A 235 -36.32 -25.23 10.41
CA ASP A 235 -37.51 -26.06 10.63
C ASP A 235 -37.74 -26.93 9.39
N TYR A 236 -37.18 -28.13 9.40
CA TYR A 236 -37.32 -29.07 8.30
C TYR A 236 -38.76 -29.59 8.11
N THR A 237 -39.61 -29.51 9.14
CA THR A 237 -41.03 -29.89 8.99
C THR A 237 -41.77 -28.87 8.12
N ALA A 238 -41.55 -27.58 8.37
CA ALA A 238 -42.09 -26.50 7.54
C ALA A 238 -41.51 -26.52 6.11
N VAL A 239 -40.20 -26.79 5.95
CA VAL A 239 -39.56 -26.94 4.63
C VAL A 239 -40.21 -28.07 3.83
N ASN A 240 -40.39 -29.24 4.44
CA ASN A 240 -40.99 -30.38 3.75
C ASN A 240 -42.44 -30.12 3.36
N ASN A 241 -43.21 -29.45 4.23
CA ASN A 241 -44.60 -29.06 3.92
C ASN A 241 -44.66 -28.07 2.75
N ASP A 242 -43.80 -27.04 2.75
CA ASP A 242 -43.76 -26.07 1.66
C ASP A 242 -43.37 -26.74 0.33
N LEU A 243 -42.39 -27.66 0.32
CA LEU A 243 -41.99 -28.38 -0.90
C LEU A 243 -43.04 -29.39 -1.37
N ALA A 244 -43.77 -30.03 -0.45
CA ALA A 244 -44.82 -30.99 -0.78
C ALA A 244 -46.07 -30.33 -1.38
N ASN A 245 -46.35 -29.07 -1.01
CA ASN A 245 -47.48 -28.30 -1.52
C ASN A 245 -47.25 -27.71 -2.93
N ILE A 246 -46.06 -27.91 -3.50
CA ILE A 246 -45.72 -27.41 -4.83
C ILE A 246 -46.13 -28.45 -5.86
N ASN A 247 -46.95 -28.06 -6.83
CA ASN A 247 -47.27 -28.91 -7.98
C ASN A 247 -46.10 -28.91 -8.98
N TRP A 248 -45.12 -29.78 -8.73
CA TRP A 248 -43.92 -29.90 -9.57
C TRP A 248 -44.21 -30.35 -11.00
N PHE A 249 -45.31 -31.07 -11.22
CA PHE A 249 -45.70 -31.50 -12.55
C PHE A 249 -46.01 -30.28 -13.41
N ASP A 250 -46.99 -29.47 -13.01
CA ASP A 250 -47.38 -28.26 -13.76
C ASP A 250 -46.26 -27.23 -13.88
N LEU A 251 -45.38 -27.13 -12.88
CA LEU A 251 -44.31 -26.13 -12.83
C LEU A 251 -43.11 -26.45 -13.71
N LEU A 252 -42.86 -27.74 -13.96
CA LEU A 252 -41.72 -28.20 -14.75
C LEU A 252 -42.14 -28.72 -16.13
N ASP A 253 -43.45 -28.96 -16.33
CA ASP A 253 -43.98 -29.38 -17.62
C ASP A 253 -43.79 -28.30 -18.70
N ASN A 254 -43.45 -28.72 -19.91
CA ASN A 254 -43.14 -27.87 -21.07
C ASN A 254 -41.91 -26.95 -20.93
N LEU A 255 -41.03 -27.17 -19.96
CA LEU A 255 -39.72 -26.50 -19.88
C LEU A 255 -38.61 -27.36 -20.51
N SER A 256 -37.57 -26.69 -21.02
CA SER A 256 -36.32 -27.36 -21.34
C SER A 256 -35.66 -27.89 -20.07
N ILE A 257 -34.76 -28.87 -20.18
CA ILE A 257 -34.06 -29.42 -19.01
C ILE A 257 -33.31 -28.32 -18.24
N ASP A 258 -32.61 -27.43 -18.94
CA ASP A 258 -31.85 -26.34 -18.33
C ASP A 258 -32.75 -25.32 -17.62
N ASP A 259 -33.91 -25.02 -18.22
CA ASP A 259 -34.90 -24.12 -17.62
C ASP A 259 -35.59 -24.76 -16.41
N ALA A 260 -35.91 -26.06 -16.51
CA ALA A 260 -36.50 -26.82 -15.41
C ALA A 260 -35.55 -26.91 -14.20
N VAL A 261 -34.26 -27.17 -14.44
CA VAL A 261 -33.23 -27.19 -13.39
C VAL A 261 -33.06 -25.80 -12.78
N SER A 262 -33.03 -24.75 -13.61
CA SER A 262 -32.96 -23.37 -13.13
C SER A 262 -34.17 -23.01 -12.27
N LYS A 263 -35.37 -23.41 -12.69
CA LYS A 263 -36.62 -23.18 -11.95
C LYS A 263 -36.65 -23.94 -10.63
N PHE A 264 -36.19 -25.19 -10.63
CA PHE A 264 -36.05 -26.00 -9.43
C PHE A 264 -35.13 -25.34 -8.40
N TYR A 265 -33.93 -24.89 -8.81
CA TYR A 265 -33.00 -24.21 -7.90
C TYR A 265 -33.54 -22.88 -7.38
N GLN A 266 -34.30 -22.13 -8.19
CA GLN A 266 -34.97 -20.91 -7.74
C GLN A 266 -35.98 -21.20 -6.64
N ILE A 267 -36.86 -22.19 -6.85
CA ILE A 267 -37.86 -22.59 -5.85
C ILE A 267 -37.18 -23.06 -4.56
N LEU A 268 -36.14 -23.88 -4.69
CA LEU A 268 -35.39 -24.36 -3.53
C LEU A 268 -34.73 -23.22 -2.75
N GLU A 269 -34.13 -22.25 -3.45
CA GLU A 269 -33.52 -21.07 -2.82
C GLU A 269 -34.58 -20.21 -2.09
N HIS A 270 -35.80 -20.08 -2.65
CA HIS A 270 -36.91 -19.40 -1.97
C HIS A 270 -37.32 -20.08 -0.67
N VAL A 271 -37.47 -21.41 -0.70
CA VAL A 271 -37.80 -22.20 0.50
C VAL A 271 -36.68 -22.10 1.54
N ILE A 272 -35.41 -22.18 1.10
CA ILE A 272 -34.24 -22.01 1.96
C ILE A 272 -34.22 -20.62 2.60
N LEU A 273 -34.48 -19.55 1.85
CA LEU A 273 -34.51 -18.18 2.36
C LEU A 273 -35.62 -17.96 3.40
N ARG A 274 -36.75 -18.65 3.24
CA ARG A 274 -37.91 -18.55 4.13
C ARG A 274 -37.69 -19.27 5.46
N HIS A 275 -37.09 -20.45 5.43
CA HIS A 275 -37.05 -21.35 6.60
C HIS A 275 -35.66 -21.53 7.24
N VAL A 276 -34.58 -21.13 6.55
CA VAL A 276 -33.22 -21.27 7.09
C VAL A 276 -32.73 -19.94 7.68
N PRO A 277 -32.59 -19.82 9.00
CA PRO A 277 -32.11 -18.59 9.61
C PRO A 277 -30.66 -18.32 9.21
N THR A 278 -30.29 -17.04 9.19
CA THR A 278 -28.94 -16.60 8.83
C THR A 278 -28.23 -15.93 9.99
N LYS A 279 -26.91 -16.13 10.08
CA LYS A 279 -26.06 -15.47 11.07
C LYS A 279 -24.95 -14.70 10.39
N ASN A 280 -24.74 -13.47 10.86
CA ASN A 280 -23.62 -12.64 10.46
C ASN A 280 -22.36 -13.08 11.21
N ILE A 281 -21.37 -13.59 10.48
CA ILE A 281 -20.05 -13.91 11.03
C ILE A 281 -19.09 -12.76 10.67
N ARG A 282 -18.50 -12.13 11.70
CA ARG A 282 -17.39 -11.19 11.49
C ARG A 282 -16.12 -12.00 11.23
N SER A 283 -15.32 -11.61 10.25
CA SER A 283 -13.99 -12.19 10.06
C SER A 283 -13.09 -11.81 11.26
N VAL A 284 -12.82 -12.76 12.16
CA VAL A 284 -12.07 -12.52 13.41
C VAL A 284 -10.57 -12.84 13.29
N ASN A 285 -10.07 -13.22 12.11
CA ASN A 285 -8.68 -13.67 11.99
C ASN A 285 -7.69 -12.49 11.92
N ARG A 286 -7.50 -11.81 13.06
CA ARG A 286 -6.45 -10.79 13.27
C ARG A 286 -5.07 -11.42 13.52
N TYR A 287 -5.01 -12.73 13.76
CA TYR A 287 -3.80 -13.48 14.07
C TYR A 287 -3.73 -14.76 13.24
N PRO A 288 -2.52 -15.26 12.91
CA PRO A 288 -2.36 -16.56 12.25
C PRO A 288 -3.03 -17.70 13.03
N CYS A 289 -3.51 -18.73 12.33
CA CYS A 289 -4.25 -19.85 12.93
C CYS A 289 -3.44 -20.64 13.98
N TRP A 290 -2.10 -20.53 13.96
CA TRP A 290 -1.19 -21.18 14.89
C TRP A 290 -0.89 -20.34 16.15
N TYR A 291 -1.44 -19.13 16.28
CA TYR A 291 -1.28 -18.34 17.49
C TYR A 291 -2.14 -18.90 18.61
N SER A 292 -1.50 -19.27 19.72
CA SER A 292 -2.21 -19.69 20.93
C SER A 292 -2.81 -18.48 21.68
N LYS A 293 -3.89 -18.71 22.45
CA LYS A 293 -4.47 -17.68 23.32
C LYS A 293 -3.43 -17.06 24.28
N PRO A 294 -2.53 -17.84 24.92
CA PRO A 294 -1.43 -17.29 25.72
C PRO A 294 -0.50 -16.35 24.94
N LEU A 295 -0.11 -16.71 23.70
CA LEU A 295 0.74 -15.85 22.86
C LEU A 295 0.05 -14.51 22.54
N ILE A 296 -1.25 -14.56 22.22
CA ILE A 296 -2.04 -13.35 21.97
C ILE A 296 -2.09 -12.45 23.21
N LYS A 297 -2.24 -13.04 24.41
CA LYS A 297 -2.21 -12.31 25.69
C LYS A 297 -0.84 -11.66 25.95
N ILE A 298 0.27 -12.36 25.69
CA ILE A 298 1.62 -11.79 25.80
C ILE A 298 1.79 -10.61 24.85
N ILE A 299 1.31 -10.72 23.59
CA ILE A 299 1.38 -9.63 22.61
C ILE A 299 0.57 -8.41 23.08
N SER A 300 -0.64 -8.62 23.62
CA SER A 300 -1.49 -7.51 24.08
C SER A 300 -0.91 -6.82 25.31
N GLU A 301 -0.39 -7.57 26.28
CA GLU A 301 0.28 -7.03 27.47
C GLU A 301 1.56 -6.29 27.11
N LYS A 302 2.37 -6.82 26.19
CA LYS A 302 3.58 -6.15 25.68
C LYS A 302 3.24 -4.77 25.12
N LEU A 303 2.20 -4.68 24.28
CA LEU A 303 1.77 -3.42 23.68
C LEU A 303 1.22 -2.44 24.72
N LYS A 304 0.53 -2.93 25.75
CA LYS A 304 0.04 -2.13 26.89
C LYS A 304 1.22 -1.47 27.63
N PHE A 305 2.25 -2.23 28.00
CA PHE A 305 3.41 -1.68 28.70
C PHE A 305 4.26 -0.76 27.82
N HIS A 306 4.39 -1.06 26.51
CA HIS A 306 5.04 -0.14 25.57
C HIS A 306 4.33 1.21 25.49
N LYS A 307 2.99 1.22 25.47
CA LYS A 307 2.19 2.45 25.49
C LYS A 307 2.36 3.22 26.80
N LYS A 308 2.34 2.52 27.95
CA LYS A 308 2.57 3.14 29.27
C LYS A 308 3.97 3.77 29.38
N TRP A 309 5.01 3.06 28.94
CA TRP A 309 6.36 3.60 28.91
C TRP A 309 6.47 4.84 28.01
N LYS A 310 5.88 4.82 26.82
CA LYS A 310 5.87 6.00 25.92
C LYS A 310 5.19 7.23 26.53
N LEU A 311 4.16 7.02 27.34
CA LEU A 311 3.38 8.10 27.96
C LEU A 311 4.02 8.62 29.26
N TYR A 312 4.43 7.73 30.15
CA TYR A 312 4.85 8.08 31.52
C TYR A 312 6.37 7.99 31.73
N ARG A 313 7.13 7.47 30.76
CA ARG A 313 8.60 7.34 30.78
C ARG A 313 9.18 6.58 31.99
N ARG A 314 8.37 5.76 32.66
CA ARG A 314 8.80 4.94 33.82
C ARG A 314 9.68 3.77 33.38
N LEU A 315 10.82 3.58 34.07
CA LEU A 315 11.74 2.49 33.80
C LEU A 315 11.12 1.10 34.07
N SER A 316 10.23 1.00 35.07
CA SER A 316 9.49 -0.23 35.39
C SER A 316 8.60 -0.70 34.23
N ASP A 317 7.94 0.22 33.53
CA ASP A 317 7.13 -0.10 32.34
C ASP A 317 8.01 -0.56 31.17
N TYR A 318 9.21 0.01 31.01
CA TYR A 318 10.19 -0.43 30.00
C TYR A 318 10.72 -1.84 30.30
N ASN A 319 11.06 -2.13 31.56
CA ASN A 319 11.53 -3.45 31.98
C ASN A 319 10.46 -4.52 31.76
N ALA A 320 9.19 -4.23 32.11
CA ALA A 320 8.06 -5.10 31.83
C ALA A 320 7.87 -5.34 30.32
N PHE A 321 7.98 -4.29 29.50
CA PHE A 321 7.95 -4.41 28.04
C PHE A 321 9.09 -5.29 27.50
N LYS A 322 10.32 -5.11 27.99
CA LYS A 322 11.50 -5.91 27.60
C LYS A 322 11.28 -7.40 27.90
N ILE A 323 10.86 -7.74 29.12
CA ILE A 323 10.54 -9.13 29.51
C ILE A 323 9.46 -9.72 28.60
N LEU A 324 8.38 -8.97 28.34
CA LEU A 324 7.28 -9.45 27.48
C LEU A 324 7.69 -9.58 26.00
N ARG A 325 8.63 -8.77 25.52
CA ARG A 325 9.21 -8.90 24.17
C ARG A 325 9.97 -10.22 24.03
N ASP A 326 10.77 -10.58 25.03
CA ASP A 326 11.55 -11.82 25.02
C ASP A 326 10.63 -13.05 25.15
N ARG A 327 9.65 -12.99 26.07
CA ARG A 327 8.62 -14.05 26.22
C ARG A 327 7.80 -14.26 24.95
N GLN A 328 7.46 -13.18 24.23
CA GLN A 328 6.75 -13.30 22.95
C GLN A 328 7.57 -14.09 21.94
N LYS A 329 8.87 -13.78 21.80
CA LYS A 329 9.75 -14.45 20.83
C LYS A 329 9.80 -15.95 21.10
N GLN A 330 10.00 -16.34 22.36
CA GLN A 330 10.00 -17.74 22.80
C GLN A 330 8.65 -18.43 22.51
N ALA A 331 7.54 -17.85 23.00
CA ALA A 331 6.21 -18.44 22.81
C ALA A 331 5.79 -18.53 21.34
N GLN A 332 6.23 -17.59 20.50
CA GLN A 332 5.94 -17.60 19.05
C GLN A 332 6.66 -18.76 18.35
N LEU A 333 7.93 -19.01 18.68
CA LEU A 333 8.68 -20.15 18.15
C LEU A 333 8.04 -21.46 18.59
N THR A 334 7.73 -21.62 19.88
CA THR A 334 7.07 -22.82 20.40
C THR A 334 5.71 -23.08 19.74
N CYS A 335 4.87 -22.04 19.57
CA CYS A 335 3.57 -22.20 18.90
C CYS A 335 3.74 -22.63 17.43
N TYR A 336 4.77 -22.12 16.75
CA TYR A 336 5.07 -22.50 15.37
C TYR A 336 5.55 -23.95 15.29
N ASP A 337 6.48 -24.38 16.13
CA ASP A 337 6.99 -25.76 16.14
C ASP A 337 5.88 -26.78 16.46
N ILE A 338 5.02 -26.48 17.45
CA ILE A 338 3.86 -27.31 17.77
C ILE A 338 2.91 -27.42 16.57
N PHE A 339 2.68 -26.30 15.88
CA PHE A 339 1.80 -26.27 14.72
C PHE A 339 2.37 -27.10 13.55
N ILE A 340 3.67 -26.96 13.27
CA ILE A 340 4.36 -27.74 12.23
C ILE A 340 4.29 -29.24 12.57
N SER A 341 4.67 -29.62 13.79
CA SER A 341 4.65 -31.02 14.23
C SER A 341 3.24 -31.64 14.14
N ASN A 342 2.21 -30.91 14.56
CA ASN A 342 0.82 -31.35 14.42
C ASN A 342 0.39 -31.46 12.96
N SER A 343 0.84 -30.54 12.10
CA SER A 343 0.52 -30.56 10.67
C SER A 343 1.15 -31.77 10.00
N GLU A 344 2.38 -32.13 10.38
CA GLU A 344 3.07 -33.31 9.87
C GLU A 344 2.41 -34.63 10.32
N GLN A 345 2.03 -34.74 11.59
CA GLN A 345 1.40 -35.95 12.12
C GLN A 345 0.00 -36.18 11.54
N LYS A 346 -0.77 -35.09 11.34
CA LYS A 346 -2.19 -35.19 10.94
C LYS A 346 -2.40 -35.14 9.44
N ILE A 347 -1.37 -34.92 8.63
CA ILE A 347 -1.50 -34.79 7.17
C ILE A 347 -2.15 -36.00 6.51
N ARG A 348 -1.91 -37.20 7.06
CA ARG A 348 -2.46 -38.48 6.55
C ARG A 348 -3.97 -38.64 6.81
N PHE A 349 -4.49 -38.00 7.85
CA PHE A 349 -5.87 -38.23 8.32
C PHE A 349 -6.76 -36.99 8.20
N ASN A 350 -6.17 -35.80 8.14
CA ASN A 350 -6.89 -34.53 8.07
C ASN A 350 -6.08 -33.47 7.30
N SER A 351 -6.26 -33.48 5.99
CA SER A 351 -5.63 -32.53 5.06
C SER A 351 -6.03 -31.07 5.31
N LYS A 352 -7.10 -30.79 6.07
CA LYS A 352 -7.56 -29.42 6.34
C LYS A 352 -6.53 -28.59 7.10
N HIS A 353 -5.71 -29.20 7.97
CA HIS A 353 -4.65 -28.49 8.69
C HIS A 353 -3.53 -28.04 7.75
N PHE A 354 -3.10 -28.91 6.85
CA PHE A 354 -2.14 -28.59 5.80
C PHE A 354 -2.68 -27.50 4.86
N TRP A 355 -3.93 -27.62 4.41
CA TRP A 355 -4.53 -26.60 3.54
C TRP A 355 -4.77 -25.26 4.25
N SER A 356 -5.01 -25.25 5.56
CA SER A 356 -5.05 -24.02 6.35
C SER A 356 -3.68 -23.33 6.40
N PHE A 357 -2.58 -24.09 6.54
CA PHE A 357 -1.22 -23.56 6.45
C PHE A 357 -0.93 -22.96 5.07
N VAL A 358 -1.20 -23.71 4.00
CA VAL A 358 -1.03 -23.26 2.60
C VAL A 358 -1.82 -21.98 2.35
N LYS A 359 -3.08 -21.93 2.77
CA LYS A 359 -3.93 -20.74 2.64
C LYS A 359 -3.42 -19.55 3.45
N SER A 360 -2.80 -19.78 4.61
CA SER A 360 -2.23 -18.69 5.43
C SER A 360 -0.96 -18.06 4.85
N LYS A 361 -0.27 -18.77 3.93
CA LYS A 361 0.94 -18.29 3.25
C LYS A 361 0.65 -17.67 1.88
N LYS A 362 -0.55 -17.90 1.32
CA LYS A 362 -1.04 -17.21 0.12
C LYS A 362 -1.73 -15.92 0.54
N ALA A 363 -1.23 -14.78 0.06
CA ALA A 363 -1.84 -13.46 0.30
C ALA A 363 -3.18 -13.27 -0.43
N SER A 364 -3.60 -14.24 -1.25
CA SER A 364 -4.84 -14.24 -2.03
C SER A 364 -5.62 -15.54 -1.77
N GLY A 365 -6.90 -15.38 -1.47
CA GLY A 365 -7.83 -16.43 -1.04
C GLY A 365 -8.30 -17.40 -2.12
N ASP A 366 -7.64 -17.46 -3.27
CA ASP A 366 -8.11 -18.25 -4.40
C ASP A 366 -7.45 -19.64 -4.42
N LEU A 367 -8.31 -20.65 -4.48
CA LEU A 367 -7.95 -21.95 -5.00
C LEU A 367 -7.46 -21.76 -6.46
N PRO A 368 -6.50 -22.58 -6.94
CA PRO A 368 -6.16 -22.56 -8.36
C PRO A 368 -7.43 -22.74 -9.18
N SER A 369 -7.62 -21.90 -10.20
CA SER A 369 -8.78 -21.92 -11.10
C SER A 369 -8.89 -23.20 -11.94
N THR A 370 -7.91 -24.10 -11.85
CA THR A 370 -7.94 -25.40 -12.52
C THR A 370 -7.30 -26.49 -11.64
N MET A 371 -8.05 -27.57 -11.42
CA MET A 371 -7.55 -28.87 -10.96
C MET A 371 -7.88 -29.88 -12.06
N TYR A 372 -6.87 -30.45 -12.70
CA TYR A 372 -7.05 -31.54 -13.65
C TYR A 372 -6.94 -32.89 -12.94
N SER A 373 -7.96 -33.74 -13.15
CA SER A 373 -7.96 -35.14 -12.73
C SER A 373 -7.59 -36.05 -13.91
N ALA A 374 -6.57 -36.88 -13.67
CA ALA A 374 -6.31 -38.21 -14.23
C ALA A 374 -5.96 -38.47 -15.71
N THR A 375 -5.96 -37.55 -16.68
CA THR A 375 -5.63 -37.97 -18.08
C THR A 375 -4.69 -37.13 -18.93
N ARG A 376 -4.00 -36.10 -18.41
CA ARG A 376 -2.94 -35.43 -19.20
C ARG A 376 -1.71 -35.09 -18.37
N SER A 377 -0.58 -35.67 -18.75
CA SER A 377 0.73 -35.44 -18.17
C SER A 377 1.46 -34.29 -18.88
N SER A 378 2.42 -33.72 -18.15
CA SER A 378 3.58 -32.93 -18.64
C SER A 378 3.42 -31.41 -18.82
N SER A 379 3.40 -30.71 -17.68
CA SER A 379 4.23 -29.50 -17.38
C SER A 379 4.14 -29.08 -15.90
N ASP A 380 3.24 -29.70 -15.13
CA ASP A 380 2.96 -29.36 -13.74
C ASP A 380 3.80 -30.10 -12.69
N ALA A 381 4.53 -31.16 -13.03
CA ALA A 381 5.29 -31.93 -12.04
C ALA A 381 6.43 -31.10 -11.39
N PHE A 382 7.15 -30.27 -12.17
CA PHE A 382 8.18 -29.36 -11.63
C PHE A 382 7.60 -28.17 -10.89
N LYS A 383 6.42 -27.66 -11.30
CA LYS A 383 5.71 -26.58 -10.60
C LYS A 383 5.12 -27.06 -9.28
N MET A 384 4.54 -28.26 -9.26
CA MET A 384 4.07 -28.95 -8.05
C MET A 384 5.23 -29.38 -7.16
N LEU A 385 6.33 -29.91 -7.70
CA LEU A 385 7.54 -30.21 -6.93
C LEU A 385 8.12 -28.92 -6.31
N GLY A 386 8.22 -27.84 -7.09
CA GLY A 386 8.64 -26.53 -6.59
C GLY A 386 7.68 -25.97 -5.53
N PHE A 387 6.37 -26.17 -5.69
CA PHE A 387 5.36 -25.80 -4.70
C PHE A 387 5.48 -26.62 -3.42
N VAL A 388 5.63 -27.95 -3.52
CA VAL A 388 5.83 -28.86 -2.40
C VAL A 388 7.13 -28.49 -1.69
N LEU A 389 8.27 -28.39 -2.38
CA LEU A 389 9.57 -28.03 -1.79
C LEU A 389 9.57 -26.66 -1.10
N ARG A 390 8.91 -25.64 -1.69
CA ARG A 390 8.80 -24.30 -1.07
C ARG A 390 7.90 -24.31 0.17
N THR A 391 6.87 -25.14 0.16
CA THR A 391 5.87 -25.19 1.25
C THR A 391 6.26 -26.16 2.35
N SER A 392 7.02 -27.21 2.03
CA SER A 392 7.49 -28.24 2.95
C SER A 392 8.90 -27.96 3.50
N LYS A 393 9.54 -26.85 3.13
CA LYS A 393 10.86 -26.45 3.66
C LYS A 393 10.87 -26.35 5.20
N ASP A 394 9.71 -26.03 5.78
CA ASP A 394 9.53 -25.93 7.23
C ASP A 394 9.18 -27.28 7.90
N PHE A 395 8.92 -28.33 7.10
CA PHE A 395 8.66 -29.69 7.60
C PHE A 395 9.98 -30.40 7.88
N LYS A 396 10.08 -30.95 9.08
CA LYS A 396 11.25 -31.65 9.62
C LYS A 396 11.13 -33.17 9.46
N CYS A 397 9.94 -33.70 9.14
CA CYS A 397 9.67 -35.13 9.03
C CYS A 397 9.82 -35.65 7.59
N GLY A 398 10.84 -36.49 7.35
CA GLY A 398 11.13 -37.08 6.04
C GLY A 398 9.98 -37.91 5.45
N SER A 399 9.24 -38.65 6.28
CA SER A 399 8.08 -39.44 5.81
C SER A 399 6.90 -38.59 5.36
N THR A 400 6.77 -37.37 5.88
CA THR A 400 5.73 -36.41 5.45
C THR A 400 6.10 -35.80 4.10
N MET A 401 7.37 -35.47 3.89
CA MET A 401 7.87 -35.02 2.58
C MET A 401 7.71 -36.10 1.52
N LEU A 402 8.01 -37.36 1.85
CA LEU A 402 7.83 -38.50 0.94
C LEU A 402 6.36 -38.73 0.60
N LEU A 403 5.46 -38.62 1.58
CA LEU A 403 4.01 -38.71 1.38
C LEU A 403 3.51 -37.61 0.43
N LEU A 404 3.91 -36.35 0.68
CA LEU A 404 3.53 -35.22 -0.18
C LEU A 404 4.09 -35.37 -1.60
N TYR A 405 5.35 -35.81 -1.73
CA TYR A 405 5.95 -36.08 -3.03
C TYR A 405 5.17 -37.16 -3.79
N ASN A 406 4.83 -38.27 -3.15
CA ASN A 406 4.04 -39.34 -3.77
C ASN A 406 2.63 -38.84 -4.11
N SER A 407 1.94 -38.13 -3.24
CA SER A 407 0.58 -37.64 -3.52
C SER A 407 0.48 -36.62 -4.66
N TYR A 408 1.53 -35.83 -4.93
CA TYR A 408 1.47 -34.72 -5.90
C TYR A 408 2.34 -34.90 -7.16
N VAL A 409 3.37 -35.75 -7.13
CA VAL A 409 4.33 -35.92 -8.23
C VAL A 409 4.28 -37.32 -8.84
N ARG A 410 3.92 -38.33 -8.05
CA ARG A 410 3.72 -39.71 -8.52
C ARG A 410 2.45 -40.30 -7.92
N SER A 411 1.30 -40.01 -8.51
CA SER A 411 0.17 -40.92 -8.34
C SER A 411 0.63 -42.28 -8.83
N ILE A 412 0.62 -43.28 -7.94
CA ILE A 412 0.52 -44.67 -8.38
C ILE A 412 -0.86 -44.85 -9.01
#